data_AF-A0A075I3Y8-F1
#
_entry.id   AF-A0A075I3Y8-F1
#
_cell.length_a   1.000
_cell.length_b   1.000
_cell.length_c   1.000
_cell.angle_alpha   90.00
_cell.angle_beta   90.00
_cell.angle_gamma   90.00
#
_symmetry.space_group_name_H-M   'P 1'
#
loop_
_entity.id
_entity.type
_entity.pdbx_description
1 polymer ?
#
loop_
_entity_poly.entity_id
_entity_poly.type
_entity_poly.pdbx_seq_one_letter_code
_entity_poly.pdbx_strand_id
1 'polypeptide(L)'
;MFSNNLDIIRGDPFAKIRLQGRILEIGGESNVMSNMTISLHWDDLILPLSGNPWDDDGTEHFGLATNAIHSMPPGPLTLTVRVEPDGSRYLNGATVEVEVEILISVAYRFNPESLFVAEDQRRLSGSINVTALDTGQVVPDFPISAYLVNGSCVNKDSPHFAVVGLTDQNGLFTYQFESFTGLPSFHNQTFWGGLRVCFATDSEFVDPINKTWPPMFRDGLDVEYEQQSGKAFGFSTILLAALLTLALLIGAAMLMRRRKQAAIDELAGVFSYTAELLAAGDEVREAIFNCYESLCQILMRRGFLRRDFETVREFELAIRNALPISEQALIALDRIFEEARYSSHVLGEPHRQNAQMALSTVLQEIDELQEVPERDSYVVDDGIR
;
A
#
# COMPACT_ATOMS: atom_id res chain seq x y z
N MET A 1 49.37 -26.67 -32.08
CA MET A 1 48.24 -27.23 -31.31
C MET A 1 47.10 -26.27 -31.44
N PHE A 2 45.87 -26.74 -31.62
CA PHE A 2 44.69 -25.88 -31.67
C PHE A 2 43.85 -26.17 -30.43
N SER A 3 43.57 -25.13 -29.64
CA SER A 3 42.49 -25.16 -28.65
C SER A 3 41.18 -24.99 -29.42
N ASN A 4 40.29 -25.98 -29.37
CA ASN A 4 38.92 -25.75 -29.79
C ASN A 4 38.24 -25.02 -28.63
N ASN A 5 38.16 -23.68 -28.72
CA ASN A 5 37.61 -22.78 -27.71
C ASN A 5 36.11 -23.03 -27.47
N LEU A 6 35.81 -24.07 -26.71
CA LEU A 6 34.67 -24.10 -25.81
C LEU A 6 35.17 -23.61 -24.45
N ASP A 7 34.36 -22.84 -23.74
CA ASP A 7 34.66 -22.41 -22.38
C ASP A 7 35.06 -23.62 -21.52
N ILE A 8 36.23 -23.58 -20.89
CA ILE A 8 36.69 -24.64 -19.98
C ILE A 8 36.17 -24.28 -18.60
N ILE A 9 35.19 -25.03 -18.11
CA ILE A 9 34.54 -24.76 -16.83
C ILE A 9 34.94 -25.84 -15.83
N ARG A 10 35.60 -25.42 -14.74
CA ARG A 10 36.04 -26.31 -13.67
C ARG A 10 34.84 -26.99 -13.00
N GLY A 11 34.95 -28.31 -12.84
CA GLY A 11 33.87 -29.13 -12.28
C GLY A 11 32.74 -29.50 -13.25
N ASP A 12 32.68 -28.94 -14.46
CA ASP A 12 31.69 -29.31 -15.47
C ASP A 12 32.23 -30.45 -16.36
N PRO A 13 31.59 -31.64 -16.38
CA PRO A 13 32.03 -32.77 -17.19
C PRO A 13 31.87 -32.57 -18.71
N PHE A 14 31.10 -31.57 -19.15
CA PHE A 14 30.87 -31.25 -20.55
C PHE A 14 31.81 -30.14 -21.07
N ALA A 15 32.30 -29.28 -20.19
CA ALA A 15 33.20 -28.16 -20.47
C ALA A 15 34.69 -28.51 -20.23
N LYS A 16 35.14 -29.56 -20.90
CA LYS A 16 36.47 -30.16 -20.70
C LYS A 16 37.59 -29.32 -21.31
N ILE A 17 38.80 -29.45 -20.77
CA ILE A 17 40.04 -29.10 -21.47
C ILE A 17 40.16 -30.05 -22.68
N ARG A 18 40.18 -29.50 -23.89
CA ARG A 18 40.34 -30.25 -25.15
C ARG A 18 41.45 -29.67 -25.99
N LEU A 19 42.49 -30.46 -26.22
CA LEU A 19 43.65 -30.05 -27.01
C LEU A 19 43.82 -31.01 -28.19
N GLN A 20 43.99 -30.45 -29.38
CA GLN A 20 44.27 -31.23 -30.59
C GLN A 20 45.60 -30.81 -31.21
N GLY A 21 46.37 -31.79 -31.65
CA GLY A 21 47.66 -31.55 -32.26
C GLY A 21 48.16 -32.70 -33.11
N ARG A 22 49.34 -32.51 -33.69
CA ARG A 22 50.08 -33.52 -34.41
C ARG A 22 51.52 -33.51 -33.95
N ILE A 23 52.17 -34.65 -34.03
CA ILE A 23 53.60 -34.76 -33.75
C ILE A 23 54.31 -34.86 -35.10
N LEU A 24 55.27 -33.96 -35.33
CA LEU A 24 56.07 -33.94 -36.55
C LEU A 24 57.52 -34.30 -36.21
N GLU A 25 58.10 -35.16 -37.03
CA GLU A 25 59.53 -35.42 -36.99
C GLU A 25 60.33 -34.15 -37.33
N ILE A 26 61.39 -33.88 -36.57
CA ILE A 26 62.33 -32.80 -36.86
C ILE A 26 63.71 -33.42 -37.10
N GLY A 27 64.33 -33.06 -38.23
CA GLY A 27 65.65 -33.56 -38.64
C GLY A 27 65.64 -34.81 -39.53
N GLY A 28 64.47 -35.40 -39.76
CA GLY A 28 64.23 -36.50 -40.71
C GLY A 28 63.36 -36.08 -41.90
N GLU A 29 62.42 -36.95 -42.32
CA GLU A 29 61.55 -36.72 -43.50
C GLU A 29 60.28 -35.91 -43.18
N SER A 30 60.16 -35.37 -41.96
CA SER A 30 58.97 -34.63 -41.49
C SER A 30 57.69 -35.48 -41.46
N ASN A 31 57.83 -36.76 -41.14
CA ASN A 31 56.70 -37.68 -41.01
C ASN A 31 55.79 -37.26 -39.85
N VAL A 32 54.48 -37.51 -40.02
CA VAL A 32 53.50 -37.41 -38.93
C VAL A 32 53.64 -38.65 -38.06
N MET A 33 53.86 -38.44 -36.76
CA MET A 33 54.04 -39.53 -35.81
C MET A 33 52.71 -39.86 -35.12
N SER A 34 52.38 -41.14 -35.11
CA SER A 34 51.22 -41.70 -34.41
C SER A 34 51.64 -42.69 -33.33
N ASN A 35 50.69 -43.01 -32.44
CA ASN A 35 50.83 -44.00 -31.37
C ASN A 35 52.10 -43.78 -30.51
N MET A 36 52.44 -42.53 -30.23
CA MET A 36 53.50 -42.16 -29.29
C MET A 36 52.94 -42.09 -27.87
N THR A 37 53.78 -42.33 -26.86
CA THR A 37 53.44 -42.10 -25.46
C THR A 37 53.35 -40.60 -25.20
N ILE A 38 52.13 -40.10 -25.04
CA ILE A 38 51.81 -38.69 -24.81
C ILE A 38 51.08 -38.53 -23.47
N SER A 39 51.37 -37.44 -22.76
CA SER A 39 50.77 -37.10 -21.48
C SER A 39 50.52 -35.60 -21.38
N LEU A 40 49.55 -35.21 -20.56
CA LEU A 40 49.22 -33.82 -20.26
C LEU A 40 49.55 -33.56 -18.79
N HIS A 41 50.27 -32.48 -18.52
CA HIS A 41 50.73 -32.11 -17.19
C HIS A 41 50.21 -30.72 -16.82
N TRP A 42 49.94 -30.54 -15.53
CA TRP A 42 49.84 -29.24 -14.88
C TRP A 42 50.83 -29.23 -13.73
N ASP A 43 51.86 -28.38 -13.81
CA ASP A 43 53.07 -28.49 -12.99
C ASP A 43 53.65 -29.92 -13.05
N ASP A 44 53.88 -30.56 -11.90
CA ASP A 44 54.36 -31.94 -11.80
C ASP A 44 53.24 -33.00 -11.85
N LEU A 45 51.97 -32.57 -11.96
CA LEU A 45 50.82 -33.47 -11.93
C LEU A 45 50.44 -33.95 -13.34
N ILE A 46 50.47 -35.27 -13.53
CA ILE A 46 49.92 -35.91 -14.74
C ILE A 46 48.39 -35.90 -14.66
N LEU A 47 47.74 -35.27 -15.63
CA LEU A 47 46.28 -35.19 -15.71
C LEU A 47 45.69 -36.47 -16.33
N PRO A 48 44.61 -37.02 -15.76
CA PRO A 48 43.97 -38.21 -16.29
C PRO A 48 43.20 -37.88 -17.58
N LEU A 49 43.48 -38.59 -18.66
CA LEU A 49 42.80 -38.41 -19.94
C LEU A 49 41.48 -39.19 -19.98
N SER A 50 40.44 -38.60 -20.56
CA SER A 50 39.09 -39.19 -20.63
C SER A 50 38.86 -40.12 -21.83
N GLY A 51 39.93 -40.52 -22.52
CA GLY A 51 39.87 -41.34 -23.73
C GLY A 51 41.27 -41.67 -24.25
N ASN A 52 41.34 -42.37 -25.39
CA ASN A 52 42.58 -42.70 -26.05
C ASN A 52 43.07 -41.48 -26.87
N PRO A 53 44.32 -41.00 -26.67
CA PRO A 53 44.86 -39.87 -27.42
C PRO A 53 44.89 -40.05 -28.93
N TRP A 54 44.91 -41.29 -29.40
CA TRP A 54 45.08 -41.67 -30.81
C TRP A 54 43.85 -42.34 -31.39
N ASP A 55 42.65 -42.02 -30.89
CA ASP A 55 41.41 -42.50 -31.51
C ASP A 55 41.36 -42.04 -32.97
N ASP A 56 41.02 -42.97 -33.86
CA ASP A 56 41.03 -42.74 -35.31
C ASP A 56 39.87 -41.81 -35.70
N ASP A 57 40.21 -40.54 -35.92
CA ASP A 57 39.32 -39.51 -36.44
C ASP A 57 39.56 -39.25 -37.95
N GLY A 58 40.40 -40.06 -38.60
CA GLY A 58 40.80 -39.90 -39.99
C GLY A 58 41.75 -38.73 -40.27
N THR A 59 42.31 -38.08 -39.24
CA THR A 59 43.15 -36.86 -39.40
C THR A 59 44.61 -37.02 -38.97
N GLU A 60 45.03 -38.20 -38.50
CA GLU A 60 46.36 -38.46 -37.90
C GLU A 60 46.74 -37.51 -36.75
N HIS A 61 45.76 -36.84 -36.16
CA HIS A 61 45.94 -36.00 -35.00
C HIS A 61 45.82 -36.80 -33.72
N PHE A 62 46.46 -36.29 -32.67
CA PHE A 62 46.13 -36.70 -31.31
C PHE A 62 45.09 -35.75 -30.73
N GLY A 63 44.21 -36.30 -29.90
CA GLY A 63 43.22 -35.56 -29.11
C GLY A 63 43.39 -35.81 -27.61
N LEU A 64 43.74 -34.79 -26.85
CA LEU A 64 43.79 -34.85 -25.39
C LEU A 64 42.52 -34.23 -24.83
N ALA A 65 41.82 -34.95 -23.97
CA ALA A 65 40.65 -34.44 -23.27
C ALA A 65 40.72 -34.79 -21.79
N THR A 66 40.57 -33.81 -20.91
CA THR A 66 40.51 -33.99 -19.46
C THR A 66 39.61 -32.95 -18.81
N ASN A 67 39.11 -33.23 -17.61
CA ASN A 67 38.35 -32.24 -16.84
C ASN A 67 39.32 -31.34 -16.09
N ALA A 68 39.03 -30.04 -16.00
CA ALA A 68 39.74 -29.18 -15.06
C ALA A 68 39.45 -29.64 -13.63
N ILE A 69 40.51 -29.84 -12.84
CA ILE A 69 40.44 -30.41 -11.49
C ILE A 69 40.21 -29.30 -10.46
N HIS A 70 39.62 -29.66 -9.31
CA HIS A 70 39.23 -28.70 -8.27
C HIS A 70 40.38 -27.84 -7.70
N SER A 71 41.62 -28.30 -7.83
CA SER A 71 42.82 -27.58 -7.33
C SER A 71 43.34 -26.54 -8.32
N MET A 72 42.92 -26.57 -9.59
CA MET A 72 43.32 -25.56 -10.57
C MET A 72 42.71 -24.20 -10.20
N PRO A 73 43.49 -23.12 -10.15
CA PRO A 73 42.94 -21.79 -9.93
C PRO A 73 42.08 -21.35 -11.12
N PRO A 74 41.08 -20.47 -10.90
CA PRO A 74 40.41 -19.79 -12.00
C PRO A 74 41.38 -18.82 -12.69
N GLY A 75 41.17 -18.60 -13.99
CA GLY A 75 41.99 -17.70 -14.81
C GLY A 75 42.96 -18.45 -15.73
N PRO A 76 44.00 -17.77 -16.24
CA PRO A 76 44.97 -18.36 -17.14
C PRO A 76 45.80 -19.45 -16.44
N LEU A 77 45.98 -20.57 -17.14
CA LEU A 77 46.70 -21.74 -16.66
C LEU A 77 47.60 -22.29 -17.78
N THR A 78 48.85 -22.59 -17.45
CA THR A 78 49.78 -23.23 -18.38
C THR A 78 49.76 -24.74 -18.18
N LEU A 79 49.52 -25.48 -19.25
CA LEU A 79 49.60 -26.94 -19.31
C LEU A 79 50.79 -27.36 -20.15
N THR A 80 51.41 -28.48 -19.82
CA THR A 80 52.53 -29.04 -20.58
C THR A 80 52.12 -30.35 -21.24
N VAL A 81 52.18 -30.37 -22.56
CA VAL A 81 52.04 -31.58 -23.36
C VAL A 81 53.41 -32.21 -23.48
N ARG A 82 53.55 -33.44 -23.02
CA ARG A 82 54.82 -34.17 -23.02
C ARG A 82 54.70 -35.45 -23.83
N VAL A 83 55.60 -35.59 -24.79
CA VAL A 83 55.81 -36.80 -25.60
C VAL A 83 57.09 -37.46 -25.15
N GLU A 84 57.02 -38.72 -24.74
CA GLU A 84 58.20 -39.47 -24.31
C GLU A 84 59.09 -39.89 -25.49
N PRO A 85 60.40 -40.09 -25.26
CA PRO A 85 61.28 -40.69 -26.25
C PRO A 85 60.82 -42.09 -26.68
N ASP A 86 60.98 -42.41 -27.96
CA ASP A 86 60.72 -43.74 -28.51
C ASP A 86 62.00 -44.32 -29.10
N GLY A 87 62.72 -45.10 -28.27
CA GLY A 87 63.98 -45.70 -28.66
C GLY A 87 63.87 -46.72 -29.80
N SER A 88 62.68 -47.33 -30.01
CA SER A 88 62.47 -48.31 -31.09
C SER A 88 62.45 -47.64 -32.46
N ARG A 89 61.96 -46.39 -32.51
CA ARG A 89 61.92 -45.53 -33.69
C ARG A 89 63.06 -44.50 -33.73
N TYR A 90 64.01 -44.56 -32.78
CA TYR A 90 65.11 -43.60 -32.61
C TYR A 90 64.64 -42.13 -32.46
N LEU A 91 63.48 -41.92 -31.84
CA LEU A 91 62.90 -40.60 -31.63
C LEU A 91 63.20 -40.08 -30.22
N ASN A 92 63.57 -38.80 -30.14
CA ASN A 92 63.64 -38.07 -28.88
C ASN A 92 62.25 -37.61 -28.44
N GLY A 93 62.08 -37.41 -27.13
CA GLY A 93 60.88 -36.79 -26.58
C GLY A 93 60.83 -35.28 -26.82
N ALA A 94 59.66 -34.69 -26.61
CA ALA A 94 59.45 -33.26 -26.75
C ALA A 94 58.37 -32.78 -25.77
N THR A 95 58.43 -31.50 -25.42
CA THR A 95 57.44 -30.82 -24.59
C THR A 95 56.96 -29.55 -25.25
N VAL A 96 55.67 -29.25 -25.10
CA VAL A 96 55.05 -28.00 -25.56
C VAL A 96 54.16 -27.47 -24.45
N GLU A 97 54.30 -26.18 -24.15
CA GLU A 97 53.41 -25.46 -23.25
C GLU A 97 52.19 -24.92 -23.99
N VAL A 98 51.05 -24.93 -23.31
CA VAL A 98 49.76 -24.53 -23.83
C VAL A 98 49.05 -23.73 -22.76
N GLU A 99 48.68 -22.49 -23.07
CA GLU A 99 47.86 -21.67 -22.19
C GLU A 99 46.38 -21.99 -22.40
N VAL A 100 45.66 -22.15 -21.30
CA VAL A 100 44.20 -22.32 -21.27
C VAL A 100 43.61 -21.36 -20.25
N GLU A 101 42.35 -20.96 -20.45
CA GLU A 101 41.62 -20.14 -19.49
C GLU A 101 40.66 -21.05 -18.69
N ILE A 102 40.81 -21.12 -17.38
CA ILE A 102 39.94 -21.90 -16.50
C ILE A 102 38.84 -21.01 -15.96
N LEU A 103 37.60 -21.26 -16.38
CA LEU A 103 36.43 -20.60 -15.82
C LEU A 103 35.88 -21.38 -14.63
N ILE A 104 35.23 -20.67 -13.71
CA ILE A 104 34.48 -21.28 -12.60
C ILE A 104 33.02 -20.85 -12.64
N SER A 105 32.14 -21.75 -12.23
CA SER A 105 30.76 -21.41 -11.93
C SER A 105 30.66 -20.93 -10.48
N VAL A 106 29.91 -19.85 -10.22
CA VAL A 106 29.86 -19.21 -8.90
C VAL A 106 28.42 -19.06 -8.38
N ALA A 107 28.29 -19.09 -7.05
CA ALA A 107 27.07 -18.75 -6.33
C ALA A 107 27.26 -17.45 -5.56
N TYR A 108 26.20 -16.65 -5.56
CA TYR A 108 26.12 -15.38 -4.84
C TYR A 108 25.15 -15.52 -3.66
N ARG A 109 25.58 -15.08 -2.47
CA ARG A 109 24.74 -15.01 -1.27
C ARG A 109 24.70 -13.58 -0.77
N PHE A 110 23.53 -12.96 -0.85
CA PHE A 110 23.30 -11.59 -0.43
C PHE A 110 22.95 -11.54 1.06
N ASN A 111 23.45 -10.54 1.76
CA ASN A 111 23.08 -10.26 3.13
C ASN A 111 22.96 -8.75 3.34
N PRO A 112 21.75 -8.21 3.60
CA PRO A 112 20.48 -8.93 3.69
C PRO A 112 19.92 -9.40 2.32
N GLU A 113 18.93 -10.31 2.33
CA GLU A 113 18.25 -10.80 1.11
C GLU A 113 17.22 -9.81 0.52
N SER A 114 16.86 -8.76 1.26
CA SER A 114 16.11 -7.59 0.81
C SER A 114 16.55 -6.36 1.61
N LEU A 115 16.36 -5.16 1.06
CA LEU A 115 16.66 -3.91 1.76
C LEU A 115 15.38 -3.26 2.26
N PHE A 116 15.47 -2.60 3.41
CA PHE A 116 14.38 -1.83 3.99
C PHE A 116 14.83 -0.38 4.26
N VAL A 117 13.97 0.57 3.91
CA VAL A 117 14.20 2.01 4.04
C VAL A 117 13.16 2.64 4.95
N ALA A 118 13.57 2.96 6.17
CA ALA A 118 12.83 3.78 7.12
C ALA A 118 12.77 5.26 6.70
N GLU A 119 11.83 6.04 7.27
CA GLU A 119 11.61 7.45 6.88
C GLU A 119 12.88 8.32 6.87
N ASP A 120 13.73 8.18 7.88
CA ASP A 120 14.97 8.95 8.03
C ASP A 120 16.23 8.22 7.55
N GLN A 121 16.07 7.04 6.92
CA GLN A 121 17.19 6.21 6.51
C GLN A 121 18.02 6.89 5.42
N ARG A 122 19.28 7.22 5.75
CA ARG A 122 20.24 7.86 4.85
C ARG A 122 21.37 6.96 4.39
N ARG A 123 21.41 5.73 4.89
CA ARG A 123 22.46 4.75 4.57
C ARG A 123 21.82 3.44 4.15
N LEU A 124 22.26 2.89 3.04
CA LEU A 124 21.93 1.54 2.61
C LEU A 124 23.22 0.75 2.50
N SER A 125 23.27 -0.42 3.11
CA SER A 125 24.46 -1.26 3.08
C SER A 125 24.08 -2.72 3.00
N GLY A 126 24.96 -3.50 2.41
CA GLY A 126 24.83 -4.95 2.36
C GLY A 126 26.14 -5.58 1.95
N SER A 127 26.11 -6.89 1.83
CA SER A 127 27.26 -7.69 1.47
C SER A 127 26.86 -8.85 0.56
N ILE A 128 27.82 -9.34 -0.20
CA ILE A 128 27.69 -10.46 -1.12
C ILE A 128 28.84 -11.40 -0.82
N ASN A 129 28.52 -12.66 -0.52
CA ASN A 129 29.50 -13.72 -0.43
C ASN A 129 29.51 -14.51 -1.75
N VAL A 130 30.69 -14.69 -2.33
CA VAL A 130 30.91 -15.40 -3.59
C VAL A 130 31.65 -16.70 -3.34
N THR A 131 31.04 -17.80 -3.76
CA THR A 131 31.61 -19.14 -3.62
C THR A 131 31.59 -19.89 -4.94
N ALA A 132 32.63 -20.65 -5.25
CA ALA A 132 32.66 -21.53 -6.41
C ALA A 132 31.69 -22.71 -6.20
N LEU A 133 30.85 -23.00 -7.20
CA LEU A 133 29.80 -24.02 -7.11
C LEU A 133 30.35 -25.45 -7.01
N ASP A 134 31.49 -25.69 -7.66
CA ASP A 134 32.12 -27.01 -7.75
C ASP A 134 32.79 -27.45 -6.43
N THR A 135 33.36 -26.50 -5.70
CA THR A 135 34.18 -26.75 -4.51
C THR A 135 33.55 -26.23 -3.22
N GLY A 136 32.59 -25.30 -3.32
CA GLY A 136 32.04 -24.56 -2.18
C GLY A 136 33.03 -23.59 -1.54
N GLN A 137 34.23 -23.43 -2.11
CA GLN A 137 35.26 -22.53 -1.60
C GLN A 137 34.91 -21.07 -1.93
N VAL A 138 35.34 -20.16 -1.06
CA VAL A 138 35.21 -18.72 -1.29
C VAL A 138 36.07 -18.28 -2.48
N VAL A 139 35.62 -17.27 -3.21
CA VAL A 139 36.35 -16.71 -4.35
C VAL A 139 36.88 -15.32 -3.95
N PRO A 140 38.15 -15.21 -3.53
CA PRO A 140 38.76 -13.92 -3.23
C PRO A 140 39.10 -13.15 -4.51
N ASP A 141 39.33 -11.84 -4.36
CA ASP A 141 39.75 -10.95 -5.44
C ASP A 141 38.78 -10.95 -6.65
N PHE A 142 37.52 -11.31 -6.40
CA PHE A 142 36.46 -11.39 -7.40
C PHE A 142 35.82 -10.01 -7.62
N PRO A 143 35.84 -9.46 -8.84
CA PRO A 143 35.36 -8.11 -9.07
C PRO A 143 33.83 -8.04 -9.08
N ILE A 144 33.30 -7.12 -8.28
CA ILE A 144 31.88 -6.85 -8.16
C ILE A 144 31.64 -5.34 -8.17
N SER A 145 30.61 -4.94 -8.90
CA SER A 145 30.03 -3.61 -8.84
C SER A 145 28.64 -3.67 -8.22
N ALA A 146 28.24 -2.65 -7.47
CA ALA A 146 26.90 -2.42 -6.94
C ALA A 146 26.44 -1.01 -7.31
N TYR A 147 25.21 -0.91 -7.82
CA TYR A 147 24.62 0.29 -8.39
C TYR A 147 23.27 0.54 -7.73
N LEU A 148 23.11 1.69 -7.08
CA LEU A 148 21.80 2.13 -6.60
C LEU A 148 21.11 2.89 -7.72
N VAL A 149 20.01 2.35 -8.24
CA VAL A 149 19.30 2.89 -9.41
C VAL A 149 17.86 3.27 -9.08
N ASN A 150 17.26 4.11 -9.93
CA ASN A 150 15.82 4.35 -9.95
C ASN A 150 15.14 3.33 -10.86
N GLY A 151 14.22 2.53 -10.32
CA GLY A 151 13.38 1.61 -11.07
C GLY A 151 14.07 0.27 -11.31
N SER A 152 14.53 0.01 -12.53
CA SER A 152 15.05 -1.29 -12.96
C SER A 152 16.56 -1.28 -13.22
N CYS A 153 17.18 -2.46 -13.18
CA CYS A 153 18.61 -2.65 -13.48
C CYS A 153 19.01 -2.34 -14.92
N VAL A 154 18.04 -2.10 -15.82
CA VAL A 154 18.31 -1.46 -17.12
C VAL A 154 18.98 -0.09 -16.96
N ASN A 155 18.71 0.62 -15.85
CA ASN A 155 19.27 1.95 -15.58
C ASN A 155 20.65 1.92 -14.90
N LYS A 156 21.31 0.76 -14.83
CA LYS A 156 22.63 0.61 -14.19
C LYS A 156 23.73 1.49 -14.78
N ASP A 157 23.58 1.91 -16.03
CA ASP A 157 24.53 2.77 -16.74
C ASP A 157 24.41 4.26 -16.34
N SER A 158 23.35 4.62 -15.58
CA SER A 158 23.14 5.96 -15.01
C SER A 158 22.64 5.85 -13.56
N PRO A 159 23.45 5.32 -12.63
CA PRO A 159 23.04 5.08 -11.26
C PRO A 159 23.06 6.36 -10.41
N HIS A 160 22.30 6.38 -9.32
CA HIS A 160 22.44 7.41 -8.29
C HIS A 160 23.79 7.28 -7.57
N PHE A 161 24.19 6.03 -7.28
CA PHE A 161 25.45 5.71 -6.62
C PHE A 161 26.04 4.41 -7.18
N ALA A 162 27.36 4.30 -7.18
CA ALA A 162 28.09 3.09 -7.55
C ALA A 162 29.17 2.78 -6.52
N VAL A 163 29.31 1.50 -6.18
CA VAL A 163 30.41 0.95 -5.39
C VAL A 163 31.02 -0.17 -6.20
N VAL A 164 32.32 -0.10 -6.46
CA VAL A 164 33.06 -1.12 -7.21
C VAL A 164 34.22 -1.58 -6.35
N GLY A 165 34.48 -2.88 -6.34
CA GLY A 165 35.57 -3.45 -5.58
C GLY A 165 35.73 -4.93 -5.86
N LEU A 166 36.62 -5.54 -5.08
CA LEU A 166 36.87 -6.97 -5.12
C LEU A 166 36.31 -7.61 -3.85
N THR A 167 36.02 -8.91 -3.91
CA THR A 167 35.82 -9.70 -2.70
C THR A 167 37.11 -9.80 -1.91
N ASP A 168 36.98 -9.83 -0.58
CA ASP A 168 38.12 -10.04 0.32
C ASP A 168 38.58 -11.52 0.33
N GLN A 169 39.52 -11.84 1.20
CA GLN A 169 40.05 -13.20 1.38
C GLN A 169 38.99 -14.23 1.84
N ASN A 170 37.82 -13.77 2.30
CA ASN A 170 36.68 -14.61 2.67
C ASN A 170 35.62 -14.67 1.57
N GLY A 171 35.89 -14.16 0.37
CA GLY A 171 34.92 -14.08 -0.72
C GLY A 171 33.83 -13.04 -0.48
N LEU A 172 34.02 -12.10 0.45
CA LEU A 172 33.02 -11.11 0.83
C LEU A 172 33.25 -9.77 0.13
N PHE A 173 32.24 -9.29 -0.58
CA PHE A 173 32.16 -7.92 -1.08
C PHE A 173 31.13 -7.15 -0.26
N THR A 174 31.47 -5.94 0.20
CA THR A 174 30.58 -5.07 1.00
C THR A 174 30.35 -3.77 0.26
N TYR A 175 29.10 -3.30 0.22
CA TYR A 175 28.73 -2.02 -0.37
C TYR A 175 27.98 -1.14 0.63
N GLN A 176 28.17 0.17 0.50
CA GLN A 176 27.44 1.19 1.26
C GLN A 176 27.12 2.38 0.36
N PHE A 177 25.86 2.77 0.32
CA PHE A 177 25.37 4.00 -0.27
C PHE A 177 24.96 4.96 0.85
N GLU A 178 25.32 6.23 0.71
CA GLU A 178 25.02 7.25 1.72
C GLU A 178 24.50 8.53 1.06
N SER A 179 23.32 8.97 1.49
CA SER A 179 22.75 10.24 1.09
C SER A 179 23.44 11.37 1.86
N PHE A 180 24.21 12.20 1.16
CA PHE A 180 25.01 13.27 1.74
C PHE A 180 24.15 14.40 2.33
N THR A 181 24.76 15.20 3.20
CA THR A 181 24.14 16.40 3.78
C THR A 181 23.66 17.36 2.68
N GLY A 182 22.36 17.64 2.65
CA GLY A 182 21.70 18.45 1.61
C GLY A 182 20.77 17.64 0.70
N LEU A 183 20.87 16.32 0.72
CA LEU A 183 19.94 15.42 0.01
C LEU A 183 18.90 14.82 0.98
N PRO A 184 17.70 14.47 0.48
CA PRO A 184 16.69 13.80 1.30
C PRO A 184 17.13 12.37 1.68
N SER A 185 16.48 11.79 2.69
CA SER A 185 16.63 10.37 3.01
C SER A 185 16.26 9.51 1.80
N PHE A 186 16.76 8.27 1.76
CA PHE A 186 16.43 7.32 0.70
C PHE A 186 14.93 6.98 0.65
N HIS A 187 14.18 7.30 1.72
CA HIS A 187 12.74 7.14 1.76
C HIS A 187 11.98 8.05 0.79
N ASN A 188 12.58 9.19 0.39
CA ASN A 188 11.93 10.15 -0.50
C ASN A 188 11.86 9.63 -1.93
N GLN A 189 10.83 8.83 -2.24
CA GLN A 189 10.60 8.25 -3.56
C GLN A 189 10.28 9.29 -4.63
N THR A 190 9.82 10.50 -4.27
CA THR A 190 9.64 11.58 -5.26
C THR A 190 10.98 12.09 -5.79
N PHE A 191 12.00 12.12 -4.94
CA PHE A 191 13.35 12.53 -5.31
C PHE A 191 14.15 11.37 -5.94
N TRP A 192 14.16 10.21 -5.29
CA TRP A 192 14.99 9.07 -5.68
C TRP A 192 14.33 8.11 -6.68
N GLY A 193 13.00 8.11 -6.74
CA GLY A 193 12.21 7.07 -7.37
C GLY A 193 12.16 5.79 -6.55
N GLY A 194 11.70 4.70 -7.19
CA GLY A 194 11.73 3.37 -6.58
C GLY A 194 13.15 2.82 -6.60
N LEU A 195 13.88 2.96 -5.50
CA LEU A 195 15.26 2.48 -5.38
C LEU A 195 15.37 0.97 -5.54
N ARG A 196 16.49 0.55 -6.15
CA ARG A 196 16.89 -0.83 -6.33
C ARG A 196 18.40 -0.94 -6.39
N VAL A 197 18.97 -2.03 -5.86
CA VAL A 197 20.42 -2.27 -5.95
C VAL A 197 20.70 -3.33 -7.01
N CYS A 198 21.44 -2.94 -8.03
CA CYS A 198 21.85 -3.81 -9.13
C CYS A 198 23.33 -4.07 -9.00
N PHE A 199 23.77 -5.30 -9.14
CA PHE A 199 25.19 -5.61 -9.11
C PHE A 199 25.79 -5.60 -10.55
N ALA A 200 27.06 -5.96 -10.72
CA ALA A 200 27.60 -6.55 -11.94
C ALA A 200 28.93 -7.22 -11.63
N THR A 201 29.43 -8.05 -12.53
CA THR A 201 30.82 -8.51 -12.51
C THR A 201 31.39 -8.41 -13.92
N ASP A 202 32.63 -7.95 -14.01
CA ASP A 202 33.47 -7.94 -15.21
C ASP A 202 34.53 -9.06 -15.17
N SER A 203 34.41 -10.00 -14.22
CA SER A 203 35.33 -11.12 -14.09
C SER A 203 35.45 -11.90 -15.40
N GLU A 204 36.69 -12.08 -15.87
CA GLU A 204 36.96 -12.82 -17.11
C GLU A 204 36.86 -14.34 -16.88
N PHE A 205 37.22 -14.81 -15.69
CA PHE A 205 37.32 -16.21 -15.29
C PHE A 205 36.04 -16.85 -14.70
N VAL A 206 34.87 -16.29 -14.99
CA VAL A 206 33.57 -16.89 -14.59
C VAL A 206 32.80 -17.39 -15.79
N ASP A 207 32.10 -18.50 -15.61
CA ASP A 207 31.16 -19.03 -16.59
C ASP A 207 30.21 -17.92 -17.09
N PRO A 208 30.13 -17.67 -18.42
CA PRO A 208 29.27 -16.63 -18.98
C PRO A 208 27.82 -16.70 -18.50
N ILE A 209 27.29 -17.90 -18.25
CA ILE A 209 25.92 -18.06 -17.75
C ILE A 209 25.76 -17.57 -16.31
N ASN A 210 26.83 -17.52 -15.52
CA ASN A 210 26.84 -16.99 -14.16
C ASN A 210 27.25 -15.51 -14.11
N LYS A 211 27.83 -14.98 -15.18
CA LYS A 211 27.95 -13.51 -15.38
C LYS A 211 26.56 -12.90 -15.55
N THR A 212 25.66 -13.59 -16.25
CA THR A 212 24.23 -13.25 -16.31
C THR A 212 23.52 -13.87 -15.11
N TRP A 213 23.27 -13.09 -14.04
CA TRP A 213 22.67 -13.60 -12.80
C TRP A 213 21.51 -14.58 -12.98
N PRO A 214 21.27 -15.46 -11.99
CA PRO A 214 20.10 -16.33 -11.99
C PRO A 214 18.81 -15.55 -12.27
N PRO A 215 17.84 -16.14 -12.98
CA PRO A 215 16.60 -15.46 -13.39
C PRO A 215 15.75 -14.89 -12.25
N MET A 216 15.94 -15.32 -11.00
CA MET A 216 15.29 -14.75 -9.82
C MET A 216 15.81 -13.34 -9.45
N PHE A 217 16.98 -12.92 -9.97
CA PHE A 217 17.66 -11.66 -9.66
C PHE A 217 17.95 -10.80 -10.89
N ARG A 218 17.37 -11.07 -12.07
CA ARG A 218 17.44 -10.15 -13.24
C ARG A 218 17.06 -8.71 -12.88
N ASP A 219 16.33 -8.53 -11.79
CA ASP A 219 15.86 -7.28 -11.24
C ASP A 219 16.64 -6.78 -10.01
N GLY A 220 17.81 -7.33 -9.64
CA GLY A 220 18.59 -6.83 -8.49
C GLY A 220 17.92 -7.07 -7.13
N LEU A 221 18.38 -6.34 -6.10
CA LEU A 221 17.86 -6.38 -4.74
C LEU A 221 16.78 -5.30 -4.57
N ASP A 222 15.56 -5.73 -4.29
CA ASP A 222 14.43 -4.83 -4.04
C ASP A 222 14.59 -4.08 -2.73
N VAL A 223 14.09 -2.84 -2.73
CA VAL A 223 14.08 -1.95 -1.58
C VAL A 223 12.63 -1.74 -1.15
N GLU A 224 12.31 -2.23 0.04
CA GLU A 224 11.02 -2.01 0.70
C GLU A 224 11.05 -0.72 1.52
N TYR A 225 9.91 -0.06 1.61
CA TYR A 225 9.78 1.22 2.30
C TYR A 225 8.86 1.07 3.49
N GLU A 226 9.21 1.75 4.58
CA GLU A 226 8.32 1.89 5.73
C GLU A 226 6.99 2.51 5.30
N GLN A 227 5.88 1.82 5.52
CA GLN A 227 4.58 2.43 5.24
C GLN A 227 4.28 3.45 6.32
N GLN A 228 3.99 4.69 5.91
CA GLN A 228 3.39 5.65 6.79
C GLN A 228 2.10 5.07 7.34
N SER A 229 2.09 4.78 8.64
CA SER A 229 0.86 4.59 9.40
C SER A 229 0.10 5.90 9.27
N GLY A 230 -0.76 6.01 8.26
CA GLY A 230 -1.49 7.23 7.95
C GLY A 230 -2.07 7.75 9.24
N LYS A 231 -1.75 9.01 9.60
CA LYS A 231 -2.13 9.63 10.88
C LYS A 231 -3.58 9.28 11.19
N ALA A 232 -3.78 8.26 12.02
CA ALA A 232 -5.11 7.93 12.48
C ALA A 232 -5.57 9.18 13.22
N PHE A 233 -6.64 9.80 12.73
CA PHE A 233 -7.23 10.97 13.36
C PHE A 233 -7.41 10.62 14.85
N GLY A 234 -6.60 11.26 15.70
CA GLY A 234 -6.52 10.88 17.11
C GLY A 234 -7.90 10.96 17.74
N PHE A 235 -8.22 10.06 18.68
CA PHE A 235 -9.52 9.99 19.37
C PHE A 235 -10.10 11.36 19.78
N SER A 236 -9.24 12.34 20.10
CA SER A 236 -9.61 13.73 20.39
C SER A 236 -10.36 14.44 19.25
N THR A 237 -9.97 14.23 18.00
CA THR A 237 -10.60 14.85 16.82
C THR A 237 -11.98 14.27 16.54
N ILE A 238 -12.15 12.95 16.71
CA ILE A 238 -13.43 12.26 16.58
C ILE A 238 -14.41 12.74 17.66
N LEU A 239 -13.94 12.86 18.91
CA LEU A 239 -14.73 13.37 20.02
C LEU A 239 -15.18 14.83 19.80
N LEU A 240 -14.29 15.68 19.30
CA LEU A 240 -14.62 17.07 19.01
C LEU A 240 -15.68 17.19 17.92
N ALA A 241 -15.57 16.41 16.85
CA ALA A 241 -16.56 16.37 15.78
C ALA A 241 -17.94 15.90 16.30
N ALA A 242 -17.97 14.87 17.14
CA ALA A 242 -19.20 14.37 17.75
C ALA A 242 -19.86 15.38 18.72
N LEU A 243 -19.06 16.13 19.49
CA LEU A 243 -19.58 17.18 20.36
C LEU A 243 -20.18 18.35 19.57
N LEU A 244 -19.54 18.73 18.46
CA LEU A 244 -20.05 19.80 17.59
C LEU A 244 -21.37 19.42 16.91
N THR A 245 -21.51 18.18 16.45
CA THR A 245 -22.78 17.70 15.88
C THR A 245 -23.89 17.65 16.93
N LEU A 246 -23.59 17.19 18.15
CA LEU A 246 -24.56 17.17 19.25
C LEU A 246 -25.00 18.59 19.64
N ALA A 247 -24.07 19.54 19.74
CA ALA A 247 -24.38 20.94 20.04
C ALA A 247 -25.28 21.58 18.97
N LEU A 248 -25.04 21.28 17.68
CA LEU A 248 -25.89 21.72 16.58
C LEU A 248 -27.31 21.16 16.67
N LEU A 249 -27.46 19.88 17.01
CA LEU A 249 -28.77 19.24 17.18
C LEU A 249 -29.54 19.85 18.35
N ILE A 250 -28.89 20.06 19.50
CA ILE A 250 -29.49 20.69 20.67
C ILE A 250 -29.91 22.14 20.33
N GLY A 251 -29.04 22.90 19.65
CA GLY A 251 -29.34 24.26 19.23
C GLY A 251 -30.55 24.35 18.28
N ALA A 252 -30.64 23.44 17.31
CA ALA A 252 -31.78 23.35 16.39
C ALA A 252 -33.09 23.00 17.11
N ALA A 253 -33.05 22.03 18.04
CA ALA A 253 -34.20 21.64 18.84
C ALA A 253 -34.70 22.78 19.75
N MET A 254 -33.78 23.51 20.40
CA MET A 254 -34.12 24.67 21.24
C MET A 254 -34.76 25.79 20.42
N LEU A 255 -34.26 26.06 19.21
CA LEU A 255 -34.83 27.06 18.31
C LEU A 255 -36.26 26.67 17.88
N MET A 256 -36.49 25.41 17.54
CA MET A 256 -37.84 24.91 17.20
C MET A 256 -38.80 25.04 18.39
N ARG A 257 -38.36 24.70 19.61
CA ARG A 257 -39.16 24.85 20.83
C ARG A 257 -39.57 26.31 21.07
N ARG A 258 -38.62 27.25 20.99
CA ARG A 258 -38.91 28.69 21.15
C ARG A 258 -39.92 29.21 20.12
N ARG A 259 -39.81 28.78 18.86
CA ARG A 259 -40.76 29.17 17.81
C ARG A 259 -42.16 28.63 18.07
N LYS A 260 -42.28 27.41 18.61
CA LYS A 260 -43.55 26.79 18.98
C LYS A 260 -44.20 27.52 20.16
N GLN A 261 -43.45 27.80 21.23
CA GLN A 261 -43.95 28.56 22.39
C GLN A 261 -44.45 29.95 22.00
N ALA A 262 -43.68 30.69 21.19
CA ALA A 262 -44.09 32.01 20.72
C ALA A 262 -45.36 32.00 19.83
N ALA A 263 -45.73 30.85 19.25
CA ALA A 263 -47.00 30.70 18.54
C ALA A 263 -48.15 30.38 19.49
N ILE A 264 -47.91 29.54 20.51
CA ILE A 264 -48.87 29.22 21.57
C ILE A 264 -49.24 30.49 22.34
N ASP A 265 -48.26 31.30 22.76
CA ASP A 265 -48.50 32.54 23.51
C ASP A 265 -49.37 33.53 22.74
N GLU A 266 -49.18 33.61 21.43
CA GLU A 266 -49.93 34.51 20.56
C GLU A 266 -51.38 34.04 20.37
N LEU A 267 -51.61 32.72 20.24
CA LEU A 267 -52.94 32.14 20.18
C LEU A 267 -53.66 32.24 21.55
N ALA A 268 -52.95 32.02 22.65
CA ALA A 268 -53.44 32.20 24.02
C ALA A 268 -53.87 33.66 24.26
N GLY A 269 -53.10 34.64 23.77
CA GLY A 269 -53.46 36.05 23.83
C GLY A 269 -54.80 36.36 23.15
N VAL A 270 -55.11 35.72 22.02
CA VAL A 270 -56.41 35.88 21.34
C VAL A 270 -57.55 35.31 22.20
N PHE A 271 -57.41 34.10 22.74
CA PHE A 271 -58.44 33.51 23.60
C PHE A 271 -58.69 34.34 24.86
N SER A 272 -57.62 34.85 25.50
CA SER A 272 -57.73 35.71 26.68
C SER A 272 -58.45 37.02 26.37
N TYR A 273 -58.10 37.66 25.25
CA TYR A 273 -58.77 38.88 24.81
C TYR A 273 -60.27 38.66 24.56
N THR A 274 -60.62 37.57 23.86
CA THR A 274 -62.04 37.25 23.62
C THR A 274 -62.79 36.91 24.92
N ALA A 275 -62.16 36.20 25.85
CA ALA A 275 -62.77 35.91 27.15
C ALA A 275 -63.06 37.20 27.93
N GLU A 276 -62.17 38.20 27.86
CA GLU A 276 -62.35 39.52 28.46
C GLU A 276 -63.52 40.30 27.83
N LEU A 277 -63.60 40.37 26.49
CA LEU A 277 -64.72 41.02 25.79
C LEU A 277 -66.07 40.37 26.18
N LEU A 278 -66.11 39.04 26.23
CA LEU A 278 -67.31 38.31 26.65
C LEU A 278 -67.71 38.63 28.10
N ALA A 279 -66.72 38.77 29.00
CA ALA A 279 -66.94 39.13 30.40
C ALA A 279 -67.36 40.60 30.60
N ALA A 280 -66.89 41.51 29.74
CA ALA A 280 -67.27 42.91 29.72
C ALA A 280 -68.72 43.14 29.22
N GLY A 281 -69.34 42.12 28.63
CA GLY A 281 -70.72 42.18 28.17
C GLY A 281 -70.88 42.50 26.68
N ASP A 282 -69.78 42.48 25.91
CA ASP A 282 -69.80 42.77 24.47
C ASP A 282 -70.65 41.76 23.69
N GLU A 283 -70.94 42.09 22.42
CA GLU A 283 -71.77 41.26 21.54
C GLU A 283 -71.11 39.89 21.32
N VAL A 284 -71.82 38.83 21.70
CA VAL A 284 -71.27 37.47 21.81
C VAL A 284 -70.83 36.95 20.44
N ARG A 285 -71.62 37.20 19.40
CA ARG A 285 -71.34 36.69 18.05
C ARG A 285 -70.10 37.37 17.46
N GLU A 286 -70.00 38.68 17.57
CA GLU A 286 -68.88 39.50 17.10
C GLU A 286 -67.59 39.13 17.83
N ALA A 287 -67.64 38.98 19.16
CA ALA A 287 -66.46 38.56 19.95
C ALA A 287 -65.93 37.18 19.52
N ILE A 288 -66.82 36.20 19.33
CA ILE A 288 -66.45 34.84 18.89
C ILE A 288 -65.95 34.83 17.44
N PHE A 289 -66.58 35.61 16.55
CA PHE A 289 -66.17 35.70 15.15
C PHE A 289 -64.78 36.37 15.00
N ASN A 290 -64.54 37.45 15.74
CA ASN A 290 -63.24 38.13 15.78
C ASN A 290 -62.13 37.22 16.35
N CYS A 291 -62.45 36.38 17.33
CA CYS A 291 -61.54 35.34 17.84
C CYS A 291 -61.15 34.37 16.73
N TYR A 292 -62.16 33.82 16.04
CA TYR A 292 -61.95 32.89 14.94
C TYR A 292 -61.07 33.49 13.82
N GLU A 293 -61.36 34.71 13.35
CA GLU A 293 -60.55 35.36 12.32
C GLU A 293 -59.10 35.60 12.77
N SER A 294 -58.91 36.03 14.02
CA SER A 294 -57.58 36.29 14.59
C SER A 294 -56.76 35.00 14.68
N LEU A 295 -57.35 33.88 15.10
CA LEU A 295 -56.70 32.57 15.12
C LEU A 295 -56.28 32.14 13.71
N CYS A 296 -57.16 32.31 12.72
CA CYS A 296 -56.86 31.97 11.33
C CYS A 296 -55.65 32.74 10.80
N GLN A 297 -55.59 34.05 11.05
CA GLN A 297 -54.46 34.90 10.65
C GLN A 297 -53.15 34.47 11.31
N ILE A 298 -53.17 34.14 12.60
CA ILE A 298 -51.98 33.68 13.33
C ILE A 298 -51.49 32.34 12.79
N LEU A 299 -52.39 31.38 12.59
CA LEU A 299 -52.05 30.05 12.07
C LEU A 299 -51.44 30.11 10.67
N MET A 300 -51.95 30.99 9.79
CA MET A 300 -51.38 31.24 8.47
C MET A 300 -49.99 31.86 8.56
N ARG A 301 -49.83 32.94 9.34
CA ARG A 301 -48.56 33.64 9.48
C ARG A 301 -47.46 32.76 10.08
N ARG A 302 -47.83 31.85 10.99
CA ARG A 302 -46.91 30.91 11.64
C ARG A 302 -46.64 29.65 10.81
N GLY A 303 -47.30 29.48 9.66
CA GLY A 303 -47.08 28.37 8.73
C GLY A 303 -47.72 27.06 9.14
N PHE A 304 -48.66 27.08 10.11
CA PHE A 304 -49.52 25.93 10.41
C PHE A 304 -50.55 25.68 9.29
N LEU A 305 -50.66 26.62 8.35
CA LEU A 305 -51.54 26.58 7.18
C LEU A 305 -50.84 27.06 5.92
N ARG A 306 -51.30 26.56 4.76
CA ARG A 306 -50.76 26.91 3.44
C ARG A 306 -51.60 27.94 2.67
N ARG A 307 -52.92 28.01 2.90
CA ARG A 307 -53.91 28.91 2.23
C ARG A 307 -55.11 29.15 3.15
N ASP A 308 -55.99 30.08 2.76
CA ASP A 308 -57.28 30.35 3.43
C ASP A 308 -58.09 29.05 3.54
N PHE A 309 -58.73 28.82 4.68
CA PHE A 309 -59.47 27.58 4.97
C PHE A 309 -60.58 27.30 3.96
N GLU A 310 -60.61 26.09 3.41
CA GLU A 310 -61.71 25.63 2.55
C GLU A 310 -62.68 24.73 3.33
N THR A 311 -62.20 24.01 4.37
CA THR A 311 -63.03 23.12 5.21
C THR A 311 -62.74 23.20 6.71
N VAL A 312 -63.75 22.91 7.55
CA VAL A 312 -63.66 22.88 9.04
C VAL A 312 -62.57 21.91 9.53
N ARG A 313 -62.35 20.81 8.80
CA ARG A 313 -61.34 19.79 9.16
C ARG A 313 -59.90 20.30 9.05
N GLU A 314 -59.64 21.25 8.15
CA GLU A 314 -58.32 21.88 8.01
C GLU A 314 -58.04 22.84 9.19
N PHE A 315 -59.07 23.54 9.67
CA PHE A 315 -59.00 24.38 10.87
C PHE A 315 -58.68 23.56 12.11
N GLU A 316 -59.42 22.47 12.29
CA GLU A 316 -59.20 21.56 13.40
C GLU A 316 -57.77 20.98 13.40
N LEU A 317 -57.26 20.55 12.24
CA LEU A 317 -55.90 19.99 12.12
C LEU A 317 -54.82 21.04 12.40
N ALA A 318 -55.02 22.29 11.96
CA ALA A 318 -54.08 23.37 12.20
C ALA A 318 -54.03 23.77 13.68
N ILE A 319 -55.19 23.84 14.35
CA ILE A 319 -55.26 24.10 15.78
C ILE A 319 -54.59 22.95 16.56
N ARG A 320 -54.82 21.67 16.22
CA ARG A 320 -54.13 20.52 16.84
C ARG A 320 -52.61 20.56 16.69
N ASN A 321 -52.12 21.05 15.55
CA ASN A 321 -50.68 21.15 15.30
C ASN A 321 -50.04 22.35 16.03
N ALA A 322 -50.81 23.43 16.22
CA ALA A 322 -50.34 24.68 16.82
C ALA A 322 -50.46 24.71 18.34
N LEU A 323 -51.53 24.11 18.89
CA LEU A 323 -51.85 24.10 20.32
C LEU A 323 -51.86 22.69 20.85
N PRO A 324 -51.23 22.43 22.01
CA PRO A 324 -51.22 21.12 22.63
C PRO A 324 -52.50 20.86 23.45
N ILE A 325 -53.68 21.21 22.95
CA ILE A 325 -54.95 21.07 23.68
C ILE A 325 -55.59 19.69 23.48
N SER A 326 -56.43 19.29 24.43
CA SER A 326 -57.20 18.06 24.38
C SER A 326 -58.25 18.09 23.27
N GLU A 327 -58.64 16.90 22.81
CA GLU A 327 -59.72 16.76 21.83
C GLU A 327 -61.05 17.31 22.37
N GLN A 328 -61.26 17.29 23.68
CA GLN A 328 -62.48 17.81 24.31
C GLN A 328 -62.52 19.34 24.27
N ALA A 329 -61.41 20.02 24.59
CA ALA A 329 -61.30 21.47 24.51
C ALA A 329 -61.47 21.96 23.05
N LEU A 330 -60.92 21.22 22.10
CA LEU A 330 -61.07 21.50 20.68
C LEU A 330 -62.53 21.39 20.20
N ILE A 331 -63.25 20.34 20.61
CA ILE A 331 -64.67 20.17 20.29
C ILE A 331 -65.52 21.29 20.91
N ALA A 332 -65.19 21.71 22.14
CA ALA A 332 -65.89 22.83 22.79
C ALA A 332 -65.67 24.15 22.03
N LEU A 333 -64.44 24.38 21.56
CA LEU A 333 -64.08 25.54 20.75
C LEU A 333 -64.78 25.54 19.38
N ASP A 334 -64.82 24.39 18.71
CA ASP A 334 -65.48 24.22 17.42
C ASP A 334 -66.99 24.50 17.52
N ARG A 335 -67.65 23.96 18.56
CA ARG A 335 -69.08 24.18 18.81
C ARG A 335 -69.45 25.65 18.99
N ILE A 336 -68.63 26.45 19.68
CA ILE A 336 -68.93 27.88 19.86
C ILE A 336 -68.71 28.67 18.56
N PHE A 337 -67.76 28.26 17.72
CA PHE A 337 -67.55 28.87 16.41
C PHE A 337 -68.67 28.51 15.42
N GLU A 338 -69.09 27.25 15.38
CA GLU A 338 -70.23 26.81 14.57
C GLU A 338 -71.52 27.54 14.98
N GLU A 339 -71.77 27.63 16.29
CA GLU A 339 -72.93 28.33 16.83
C GLU A 339 -72.90 29.82 16.47
N ALA A 340 -71.75 30.50 16.58
CA ALA A 340 -71.62 31.90 16.19
C ALA A 340 -71.73 32.13 14.68
N ARG A 341 -71.37 31.14 13.85
CA ARG A 341 -71.35 31.27 12.39
C ARG A 341 -72.68 30.89 11.73
N TYR A 342 -73.36 29.86 12.23
CA TYR A 342 -74.50 29.24 11.54
C TYR A 342 -75.84 29.42 12.25
N SER A 343 -75.86 29.83 13.52
CA SER A 343 -77.13 30.07 14.22
C SER A 343 -77.82 31.35 13.73
N SER A 344 -79.15 31.30 13.60
CA SER A 344 -79.98 32.45 13.19
C SER A 344 -80.66 33.17 14.37
N HIS A 345 -80.50 32.69 15.60
CA HIS A 345 -81.04 33.34 16.81
C HIS A 345 -80.05 34.31 17.45
N VAL A 346 -80.55 35.22 18.28
CA VAL A 346 -79.71 36.13 19.07
C VAL A 346 -78.98 35.33 20.15
N LEU A 347 -77.65 35.43 20.21
CA LEU A 347 -76.84 34.75 21.23
C LEU A 347 -76.99 35.47 22.57
N GLY A 348 -77.83 34.89 23.44
CA GLY A 348 -78.06 35.40 24.79
C GLY A 348 -77.06 34.91 25.83
N GLU A 349 -77.34 35.22 27.09
CA GLU A 349 -76.49 34.93 28.25
C GLU A 349 -76.04 33.46 28.40
N PRO A 350 -76.88 32.44 28.11
CA PRO A 350 -76.42 31.04 28.16
C PRO A 350 -75.30 30.73 27.16
N HIS A 351 -75.30 31.37 25.98
CA HIS A 351 -74.25 31.20 24.98
C HIS A 351 -72.96 31.90 25.38
N ARG A 352 -73.07 33.07 26.03
CA ARG A 352 -71.94 33.81 26.61
C ARG A 352 -71.20 32.96 27.64
N GLN A 353 -71.94 32.36 28.58
CA GLN A 353 -71.36 31.49 29.62
C GLN A 353 -70.69 30.24 29.03
N ASN A 354 -71.31 29.63 28.01
CA ASN A 354 -70.73 28.49 27.30
C ASN A 354 -69.42 28.87 26.58
N ALA A 355 -69.39 30.02 25.89
CA ALA A 355 -68.19 30.53 25.23
C ALA A 355 -67.06 30.86 26.21
N GLN A 356 -67.37 31.49 27.34
CA GLN A 356 -66.40 31.74 28.40
C GLN A 356 -65.83 30.44 28.99
N MET A 357 -66.67 29.42 29.18
CA MET A 357 -66.25 28.10 29.66
C MET A 357 -65.33 27.38 28.66
N ALA A 358 -65.68 27.40 27.38
CA ALA A 358 -64.84 26.80 26.33
C ALA A 358 -63.47 27.49 26.22
N LEU A 359 -63.43 28.83 26.22
CA LEU A 359 -62.19 29.60 26.12
C LEU A 359 -61.30 29.46 27.37
N SER A 360 -61.90 29.44 28.57
CA SER A 360 -61.16 29.23 29.82
C SER A 360 -60.58 27.82 29.93
N THR A 361 -61.29 26.80 29.43
CA THR A 361 -60.77 25.43 29.36
C THR A 361 -59.54 25.34 28.46
N VAL A 362 -59.58 25.97 27.29
CA VAL A 362 -58.43 26.03 26.36
C VAL A 362 -57.25 26.76 26.99
N LEU A 363 -57.49 27.88 27.68
CA LEU A 363 -56.43 28.64 28.35
C LEU A 363 -55.80 27.86 29.50
N GLN A 364 -56.62 27.17 30.31
CA GLN A 364 -56.15 26.34 31.42
C GLN A 364 -55.27 25.19 30.91
N GLU A 365 -55.68 24.49 29.85
CA GLU A 365 -54.87 23.40 29.28
C GLU A 365 -53.53 23.91 28.71
N ILE A 366 -53.52 25.10 28.10
CA ILE A 366 -52.28 25.72 27.62
C ILE A 366 -51.32 26.02 28.79
N ASP A 367 -51.84 26.50 29.92
CA ASP A 367 -51.06 26.86 31.10
C ASP A 367 -50.53 25.62 31.86
N GLU A 368 -51.38 24.60 32.06
CA GLU A 368 -51.01 23.35 32.72
C GLU A 368 -49.88 22.59 31.98
N LEU A 369 -49.80 22.75 30.66
CA LEU A 369 -48.74 22.14 29.84
C LEU A 369 -47.43 22.94 29.84
N GLN A 370 -47.44 24.20 30.26
CA GLN A 370 -46.22 24.98 30.46
C GLN A 370 -45.52 24.65 31.80
N GLU A 371 -46.24 24.15 32.80
CA GLU A 371 -45.71 23.86 34.14
C GLU A 371 -45.04 22.48 34.29
N VAL A 372 -45.24 21.53 33.36
CA VAL A 372 -44.63 20.19 33.45
C VAL A 372 -43.19 20.20 32.90
N PRO A 373 -42.14 19.99 33.72
CA PRO A 373 -40.81 19.73 33.19
C PRO A 373 -40.83 18.31 32.60
N GLU A 374 -40.58 18.18 31.29
CA GLU A 374 -40.33 16.89 30.63
C GLU A 374 -39.19 16.16 31.36
N ARG A 375 -39.50 15.13 32.14
CA ARG A 375 -38.49 14.21 32.69
C ARG A 375 -37.84 13.45 31.53
N ASP A 376 -36.52 13.58 31.45
CA ASP A 376 -35.64 12.83 30.57
C ASP A 376 -35.99 11.33 30.56
N SER A 377 -36.22 10.81 29.36
CA SER A 377 -36.38 9.39 29.11
C SER A 377 -35.03 8.73 28.80
N TYR A 378 -34.58 7.91 29.76
CA TYR A 378 -33.68 6.76 29.68
C TYR A 378 -32.19 6.92 29.29
N VAL A 379 -31.31 6.46 30.21
CA VAL A 379 -30.27 5.47 29.87
C VAL A 379 -30.26 4.40 30.96
N VAL A 380 -30.65 3.17 30.59
CA VAL A 380 -30.34 1.94 31.34
C VAL A 380 -28.92 1.57 30.96
N ASP A 381 -28.00 1.69 31.91
CA ASP A 381 -26.66 1.10 31.85
C ASP A 381 -26.79 -0.37 32.28
N ASP A 382 -26.92 -1.26 31.29
CA ASP A 382 -26.80 -2.70 31.52
C ASP A 382 -25.33 -3.06 31.36
N GLY A 383 -24.64 -3.15 32.50
CA GLY A 383 -23.28 -3.62 32.58
C GLY A 383 -23.18 -5.07 32.10
N ILE A 384 -22.29 -5.32 31.14
CA ILE A 384 -21.79 -6.67 30.87
C ILE A 384 -20.27 -6.68 31.06
N ARG A 385 -19.94 -7.66 31.90
CA ARG A 385 -18.67 -8.14 32.44
C ARG A 385 -17.67 -8.61 31.40
#